data_AF-A0A812ZXB7-F1
#
_entry.id   AF-A0A812ZXB7-F1
#
_cell.length_a   1.000
_cell.length_b   1.000
_cell.length_c   1.000
_cell.angle_alpha   90.00
_cell.angle_beta   90.00
_cell.angle_gamma   90.00
#
_symmetry.space_group_name_H-M   'P 1'
#
loop_
_entity.id
_entity.type
_entity.pdbx_description
1 polymer ?
#
loop_
_entity_poly.entity_id
_entity_poly.type
_entity_poly.pdbx_seq_one_letter_code
_entity_poly.pdbx_strand_id
1 'polypeptide(L)'
;MFSSIESVPTAICILGFFAGCMLMGMQESSAVASMLFVFHLSVFFILGTFSVIFLQDAGLGQLYDNMNWERQPPFWNSIFFGFSSAMLGVSGFETSANFVEEQKPGVFPKTLRNMWMSVSVINVILPSLAVAVIPLDELTGEKSAYALAFLAERVAGPFLRDVVAIDALLVLAGSVLTSYVGVVGLFQRMAGDRCLPEFFSETNSWRNTPHYTILVFFAVCSSMCVMLDGDITLLSAIYSISFLLVMGLFAFGGLWLKINRPTLPRVINAHPALFVRHSFGFKGAVFL
;
A
#
# COMPACT_ATOMS: atom_id res chain seq x y z
N MET A 1 0.96 -26.67 -0.39
CA MET A 1 1.03 -26.42 1.07
C MET A 1 -0.15 -25.59 1.60
N PHE A 2 -0.88 -24.85 0.76
CA PHE A 2 -1.91 -23.88 1.23
C PHE A 2 -3.38 -24.27 0.95
N SER A 3 -3.64 -25.48 0.45
CA SER A 3 -4.98 -25.90 -0.02
C SER A 3 -6.01 -26.20 1.10
N SER A 4 -5.64 -26.04 2.37
CA SER A 4 -6.49 -26.34 3.53
C SER A 4 -6.65 -25.18 4.51
N ILE A 5 -6.20 -23.98 4.14
CA ILE A 5 -6.24 -22.81 5.02
C ILE A 5 -7.43 -21.96 4.61
N GLU A 6 -8.44 -21.86 5.49
CA GLU A 6 -9.54 -20.93 5.32
C GLU A 6 -9.02 -19.49 5.45
N SER A 7 -9.26 -18.67 4.43
CA SER A 7 -8.73 -17.30 4.33
C SER A 7 -9.26 -16.39 5.44
N VAL A 8 -10.57 -16.42 5.69
CA VAL A 8 -11.24 -15.56 6.67
C VAL A 8 -10.78 -15.83 8.11
N PRO A 9 -10.83 -17.07 8.65
CA PRO A 9 -10.34 -17.34 9.99
C PRO A 9 -8.86 -17.01 10.15
N THR A 10 -8.04 -17.27 9.13
CA THR A 10 -6.61 -16.96 9.17
C THR A 10 -6.35 -15.46 9.25
N ALA A 11 -7.07 -14.66 8.45
CA ALA A 11 -7.01 -13.21 8.51
C ALA A 11 -7.40 -12.69 9.90
N ILE A 12 -8.51 -13.19 10.46
CA ILE A 12 -8.97 -12.82 11.81
C ILE A 12 -7.95 -13.21 12.88
N CYS A 13 -7.33 -14.39 12.77
CA CYS A 13 -6.28 -14.83 13.68
C CYS A 13 -5.05 -13.92 13.63
N ILE A 14 -4.61 -13.49 12.44
CA ILE A 14 -3.50 -12.55 12.28
C ILE A 14 -3.87 -11.18 12.89
N LEU A 15 -5.06 -10.67 12.61
CA LEU A 15 -5.56 -9.43 13.21
C LEU A 15 -5.59 -9.53 14.74
N GLY A 16 -6.11 -10.64 15.27
CA GLY A 16 -6.21 -10.89 16.72
C GLY A 16 -4.84 -11.02 17.38
N PHE A 17 -3.88 -11.66 16.71
CA PHE A 17 -2.49 -11.75 17.16
C PHE A 17 -1.88 -10.36 17.32
N PHE A 18 -1.97 -9.51 16.28
CA PHE A 18 -1.44 -8.15 16.35
C PHE A 18 -2.21 -7.25 17.33
N ALA A 19 -3.53 -7.40 17.46
CA ALA A 19 -4.30 -6.74 18.50
C ALA A 19 -3.79 -7.12 19.90
N GLY A 20 -3.54 -8.40 20.13
CA GLY A 20 -2.93 -8.91 21.37
C GLY A 20 -1.54 -8.30 21.63
N CYS A 21 -0.68 -8.28 20.63
CA CYS A 21 0.64 -7.64 20.73
C CYS A 21 0.54 -6.14 21.07
N MET A 22 -0.39 -5.43 20.44
CA MET A 22 -0.65 -4.01 20.71
C MET A 22 -1.18 -3.78 22.13
N LEU A 23 -2.06 -4.66 22.64
CA LEU A 23 -2.52 -4.61 24.03
C LEU A 23 -1.39 -4.88 25.04
N MET A 24 -0.37 -5.65 24.63
CA MET A 24 0.86 -5.85 25.42
C MET A 24 1.83 -4.67 25.35
N GLY A 25 1.51 -3.63 24.57
CA GLY A 25 2.32 -2.41 24.44
C GLY A 25 3.42 -2.51 23.37
N MET A 26 3.28 -3.41 22.40
CA MET A 26 4.21 -3.46 21.28
C MET A 26 4.16 -2.16 20.48
N GLN A 27 5.32 -1.57 20.23
CA GLN A 27 5.50 -0.41 19.37
C GLN A 27 6.26 -0.82 18.11
N GLU A 28 6.16 0.00 17.06
CA GLU A 28 6.99 -0.19 15.88
C GLU A 28 8.47 -0.04 16.20
N SER A 29 9.27 -0.98 15.69
CA SER A 29 10.72 -0.91 15.78
C SER A 29 11.29 -0.47 14.43
N SER A 30 11.94 0.69 14.41
CA SER A 30 12.59 1.22 13.20
C SER A 30 13.69 0.29 12.67
N ALA A 31 14.37 -0.45 13.55
CA ALA A 31 15.37 -1.45 13.18
C ALA A 31 14.73 -2.67 12.48
N VAL A 32 13.62 -3.18 13.03
CA VAL A 32 12.89 -4.30 12.42
C VAL A 32 12.29 -3.88 11.08
N ALA A 33 11.66 -2.70 11.02
CA ALA A 33 11.12 -2.15 9.78
C ALA A 33 12.21 -1.97 8.71
N SER A 34 13.39 -1.47 9.09
CA SER A 34 14.53 -1.34 8.17
C SER A 34 15.05 -2.69 7.68
N MET A 35 15.11 -3.69 8.56
CA MET A 35 15.50 -5.06 8.20
C MET A 35 14.53 -5.68 7.20
N LEU A 36 13.22 -5.59 7.47
CA LEU A 36 12.18 -6.07 6.56
C LEU A 36 12.23 -5.34 5.22
N PHE A 37 12.45 -4.03 5.23
CA PHE A 37 12.58 -3.24 4.00
C PHE A 37 13.78 -3.67 3.15
N VAL A 38 14.95 -3.87 3.75
CA VAL A 38 16.15 -4.33 3.02
C VAL A 38 15.96 -5.74 2.48
N PHE A 39 15.35 -6.62 3.26
CA PHE A 39 15.01 -7.98 2.82
C PHE A 39 14.06 -7.92 1.61
N HIS A 40 12.98 -7.16 1.70
CA HIS A 40 11.99 -6.98 0.64
C HIS A 40 12.60 -6.45 -0.66
N LEU A 41 13.43 -5.40 -0.58
CA LEU A 41 14.14 -4.88 -1.75
C LEU A 41 15.11 -5.91 -2.35
N SER A 42 15.74 -6.72 -1.53
CA SER A 42 16.65 -7.79 -2.00
C SER A 42 15.88 -8.87 -2.74
N VAL A 43 14.72 -9.30 -2.23
CA VAL A 43 13.85 -10.27 -2.89
C VAL A 43 13.39 -9.76 -4.26
N PHE A 44 12.93 -8.51 -4.34
CA PHE A 44 12.53 -7.89 -5.60
C PHE A 44 13.69 -7.72 -6.59
N PHE A 45 14.88 -7.36 -6.12
CA PHE A 45 16.07 -7.27 -6.96
C PHE A 45 16.46 -8.64 -7.53
N ILE A 46 16.45 -9.68 -6.70
CA ILE A 46 16.72 -11.07 -7.12
C ILE A 46 15.67 -11.52 -8.15
N LEU A 47 14.38 -11.33 -7.85
CA LEU A 47 13.28 -11.68 -8.75
C LEU A 47 13.40 -10.97 -10.11
N GLY A 48 13.68 -9.67 -10.11
CA GLY A 48 13.88 -8.90 -11.33
C GLY A 48 15.07 -9.42 -12.15
N THR A 49 16.19 -9.74 -11.48
CA THR A 49 17.40 -10.26 -12.12
C THR A 49 17.14 -11.61 -12.78
N PHE A 50 16.54 -12.57 -12.05
CA PHE A 50 16.19 -13.87 -12.62
C PHE A 50 15.18 -13.77 -13.76
N SER A 51 14.22 -12.85 -13.68
CA SER A 51 13.27 -12.62 -14.78
C SER A 51 13.95 -12.10 -16.03
N VAL A 52 14.92 -11.19 -15.90
CA VAL A 52 15.70 -10.70 -17.05
C VAL A 52 16.56 -11.81 -17.65
N ILE A 53 17.22 -12.62 -16.83
CA ILE A 53 18.02 -13.78 -17.30
C ILE A 53 17.12 -14.76 -18.05
N PHE A 54 15.94 -15.09 -17.50
CA PHE A 54 14.97 -15.98 -18.15
C PHE A 54 14.55 -15.44 -19.54
N LEU A 55 14.31 -14.14 -19.66
CA LEU A 55 13.94 -13.51 -20.94
C LEU A 55 15.08 -13.51 -21.97
N GLN A 56 16.34 -13.57 -21.55
CA GLN A 56 17.47 -13.70 -22.49
C GLN A 56 17.43 -15.03 -23.24
N ASP A 57 17.01 -16.10 -22.56
CA ASP A 57 16.91 -17.44 -23.13
C ASP A 57 15.56 -17.70 -23.81
N ALA A 58 14.45 -17.28 -23.18
CA ALA A 58 13.09 -17.51 -23.66
C ALA A 58 12.64 -16.53 -24.76
N GLY A 59 13.30 -15.37 -24.87
CA GLY A 59 12.90 -14.29 -25.77
C GLY A 59 11.61 -13.57 -25.34
N LEU A 60 11.07 -12.76 -26.24
CA LEU A 60 9.88 -11.91 -26.00
C LEU A 60 8.60 -12.48 -26.64
N GLY A 61 8.58 -13.76 -27.01
CA GLY A 61 7.41 -14.39 -27.66
C GLY A 61 6.15 -14.29 -26.80
N GLN A 62 6.25 -14.64 -25.52
CA GLN A 62 5.13 -14.55 -24.58
C GLN A 62 4.58 -13.13 -24.41
N LEU A 63 5.46 -12.11 -24.42
CA LEU A 63 5.04 -10.71 -24.38
C LEU A 63 4.21 -10.36 -25.63
N TYR A 64 4.66 -10.78 -26.82
CA TYR A 64 3.93 -10.55 -28.05
C TYR A 64 2.57 -11.26 -28.06
N ASP A 65 2.50 -12.49 -27.55
CA ASP A 65 1.25 -13.23 -27.42
C ASP A 65 0.28 -12.51 -26.46
N ASN A 66 0.78 -12.00 -25.33
CA ASN A 66 0.00 -11.23 -24.38
C ASN A 66 -0.50 -9.89 -24.96
N MET A 67 0.31 -9.21 -25.78
CA MET A 67 -0.12 -7.99 -26.48
C MET A 67 -1.25 -8.25 -27.49
N ASN A 68 -1.32 -9.46 -28.06
CA ASN A 68 -2.36 -9.88 -29.01
C ASN A 68 -3.46 -10.74 -28.37
N TRP A 69 -3.55 -10.75 -27.04
CA TRP A 69 -4.52 -11.59 -26.32
C TRP A 69 -5.96 -11.28 -26.75
N GLU A 70 -6.75 -12.31 -27.07
CA GLU A 70 -8.09 -12.14 -27.66
C GLU A 70 -9.07 -11.40 -26.75
N ARG A 71 -8.84 -11.42 -25.43
CA ARG A 71 -9.70 -10.83 -24.41
C ARG A 71 -9.24 -9.45 -23.93
N GLN A 72 -8.42 -8.75 -24.73
CA GLN A 72 -7.99 -7.39 -24.40
C GLN A 72 -9.21 -6.47 -24.18
N PRO A 73 -9.26 -5.71 -23.06
CA PRO A 73 -10.33 -4.75 -22.86
C PRO A 73 -10.23 -3.59 -23.87
N PRO A 74 -11.33 -2.86 -24.13
CA PRO A 74 -11.27 -1.64 -24.92
C PRO A 74 -10.24 -0.66 -24.38
N PHE A 75 -9.49 0.00 -25.25
CA PHE A 75 -8.35 0.87 -24.89
C PHE A 75 -8.63 1.82 -23.71
N TRP A 76 -9.74 2.56 -23.76
CA TRP A 76 -10.11 3.51 -22.70
C TRP A 76 -10.46 2.83 -21.38
N ASN A 77 -11.09 1.65 -21.43
CA ASN A 77 -11.38 0.85 -20.25
C ASN A 77 -10.08 0.34 -19.63
N SER A 78 -9.12 -0.13 -20.44
CA SER A 78 -7.81 -0.58 -19.98
C SER A 78 -7.04 0.54 -19.28
N ILE A 79 -7.05 1.75 -19.82
CA ILE A 79 -6.43 2.91 -19.16
C ILE A 79 -7.16 3.23 -17.85
N PHE A 80 -8.48 3.32 -17.87
CA PHE A 80 -9.26 3.72 -16.69
C PHE A 80 -9.16 2.71 -15.54
N PHE A 81 -9.41 1.43 -15.82
CA PHE A 81 -9.33 0.37 -14.81
C PHE A 81 -7.90 0.07 -14.39
N GLY A 82 -6.93 0.13 -15.32
CA GLY A 82 -5.51 0.00 -15.01
C GLY A 82 -5.02 1.10 -14.08
N PHE A 83 -5.37 2.36 -14.36
CA PHE A 83 -5.06 3.49 -13.47
C PHE A 83 -5.75 3.35 -12.11
N SER A 84 -7.02 2.95 -12.09
CA SER A 84 -7.79 2.77 -10.85
C SER A 84 -7.18 1.66 -9.98
N SER A 85 -6.77 0.54 -10.58
CA SER A 85 -6.10 -0.55 -9.87
C SER A 85 -4.71 -0.14 -9.39
N ALA A 86 -3.94 0.60 -10.20
CA ALA A 86 -2.61 1.07 -9.85
C ALA A 86 -2.59 2.03 -8.65
N MET A 87 -3.69 2.72 -8.34
CA MET A 87 -3.78 3.60 -7.16
C MET A 87 -3.54 2.86 -5.85
N LEU A 88 -3.91 1.58 -5.78
CA LEU A 88 -3.60 0.72 -4.63
C LEU A 88 -2.09 0.57 -4.41
N GLY A 89 -1.31 0.54 -5.50
CA GLY A 89 0.14 0.43 -5.45
C GLY A 89 0.85 1.69 -4.96
N VAL A 90 0.14 2.81 -4.79
CA VAL A 90 0.66 4.10 -4.31
C VAL A 90 0.12 4.47 -2.92
N SER A 91 -0.70 3.59 -2.31
CA SER A 91 -1.08 3.70 -0.90
C SER A 91 0.14 3.68 0.03
N GLY A 92 0.06 4.37 1.16
CA GLY A 92 1.09 4.42 2.20
C GLY A 92 1.93 5.71 2.21
N PHE A 93 1.73 6.62 1.25
CA PHE A 93 2.35 7.95 1.31
C PHE A 93 1.72 8.80 2.41
N GLU A 94 0.43 8.64 2.62
CA GLU A 94 -0.37 9.29 3.65
C GLU A 94 0.05 8.89 5.07
N THR A 95 0.50 7.65 5.28
CA THR A 95 0.93 7.19 6.60
C THR A 95 2.26 7.81 7.01
N SER A 96 3.12 8.18 6.04
CA SER A 96 4.38 8.88 6.33
C SER A 96 4.17 10.23 7.01
N ALA A 97 3.03 10.88 6.76
CA ALA A 97 2.68 12.16 7.38
C ALA A 97 2.40 12.02 8.89
N ASN A 98 2.01 10.84 9.37
CA ASN A 98 1.79 10.59 10.80
C ASN A 98 3.08 10.74 11.61
N PHE A 99 4.23 10.49 10.99
CA PHE A 99 5.55 10.55 11.62
C PHE A 99 6.29 11.85 11.33
N VAL A 100 5.66 12.82 10.67
CA VAL A 100 6.33 14.07 10.26
C VAL A 100 6.89 14.85 11.46
N GLU A 101 6.22 14.77 12.61
CA GLU A 101 6.61 15.46 13.85
C GLU A 101 7.85 14.83 14.51
N GLU A 102 8.10 13.55 14.27
CA GLU A 102 9.26 12.82 14.80
C GLU A 102 10.50 12.95 13.91
N GLN A 103 10.32 13.48 12.70
CA GLN A 103 11.39 13.63 11.72
C GLN A 103 12.18 14.92 11.91
N LYS A 104 13.48 14.87 11.61
CA LYS A 104 14.32 16.08 11.58
C LYS A 104 13.82 17.06 10.50
N PRO A 105 13.97 18.37 10.71
CA PRO A 105 13.60 19.37 9.71
C PRO A 105 14.18 19.07 8.32
N GLY A 106 13.33 19.12 7.29
CA GLY A 106 13.74 18.87 5.90
C GLY A 106 13.93 17.40 5.50
N VAL A 107 13.67 16.44 6.39
CA VAL A 107 13.70 15.01 6.05
C VAL A 107 12.43 14.57 5.32
N PHE A 108 11.26 15.05 5.73
CA PHE A 108 9.98 14.64 5.14
C PHE A 108 9.91 14.75 3.60
N PRO A 109 10.35 15.85 2.95
CA PRO A 109 10.39 15.91 1.48
C PRO A 109 11.32 14.86 0.86
N LYS A 110 12.44 14.54 1.52
CA LYS A 110 13.36 13.49 1.05
C LYS A 110 12.73 12.10 1.17
N THR A 111 11.98 11.86 2.24
CA THR A 111 11.20 10.63 2.43
C THR A 111 10.21 10.44 1.28
N LEU A 112 9.37 11.45 1.01
CA LEU A 112 8.40 11.41 -0.10
C LEU A 112 9.07 11.17 -1.46
N ARG A 113 10.14 11.91 -1.76
CA ARG A 113 10.88 11.76 -3.02
C ARG A 113 11.49 10.36 -3.17
N ASN A 114 12.15 9.85 -2.14
CA ASN A 114 12.80 8.55 -2.18
C ASN A 114 11.76 7.42 -2.28
N MET A 115 10.65 7.51 -1.54
CA MET A 115 9.53 6.57 -1.67
C MET A 115 8.94 6.59 -3.09
N TRP A 116 8.68 7.78 -3.64
CA TRP A 116 8.13 7.94 -4.99
C TRP A 116 9.03 7.30 -6.05
N MET A 117 10.34 7.52 -5.98
CA MET A 117 11.29 6.90 -6.89
C MET A 117 11.26 5.37 -6.79
N SER A 118 11.36 4.82 -5.58
CA SER A 118 11.39 3.36 -5.38
C SER A 118 10.10 2.69 -5.84
N VAL A 119 8.95 3.23 -5.43
CA VAL A 119 7.62 2.70 -5.80
C VAL A 119 7.41 2.76 -7.30
N SER A 120 7.78 3.86 -7.96
CA SER A 120 7.64 4.00 -9.41
C SER A 120 8.50 2.99 -10.17
N VAL A 121 9.75 2.77 -9.75
CA VAL A 121 10.65 1.81 -10.39
C VAL A 121 10.11 0.39 -10.23
N ILE A 122 9.75 0.00 -9.01
CA ILE A 122 9.30 -1.37 -8.72
C ILE A 122 7.95 -1.67 -9.39
N ASN A 123 6.98 -0.76 -9.29
CA ASN A 123 5.63 -0.95 -9.85
C ASN A 123 5.57 -0.85 -11.38
N VAL A 124 6.61 -0.35 -12.04
CA VAL A 124 6.72 -0.43 -13.51
C VAL A 124 7.48 -1.67 -13.94
N ILE A 125 8.63 -1.94 -13.33
CA ILE A 125 9.51 -3.03 -13.76
C ILE A 125 8.89 -4.40 -13.50
N LEU A 126 8.45 -4.68 -12.27
CA LEU A 126 7.98 -6.03 -11.92
C LEU A 126 6.71 -6.44 -12.68
N PRO A 127 5.66 -5.61 -12.81
CA PRO A 127 4.50 -5.96 -13.63
C PRO A 127 4.84 -6.13 -15.11
N SER A 128 5.76 -5.32 -15.65
CA SER A 128 6.22 -5.47 -17.04
C SER A 128 6.93 -6.81 -17.25
N LEU A 129 7.78 -7.22 -16.30
CA LEU A 129 8.44 -8.53 -16.33
C LEU A 129 7.42 -9.68 -16.17
N ALA A 130 6.43 -9.53 -15.29
CA ALA A 130 5.37 -10.52 -15.12
C ALA A 130 4.59 -10.74 -16.43
N VAL A 131 4.17 -9.66 -17.09
CA VAL A 131 3.47 -9.73 -18.39
C VAL A 131 4.38 -10.21 -19.52
N ALA A 132 5.70 -10.02 -19.42
CA ALA A 132 6.63 -10.55 -20.42
C ALA A 132 6.87 -12.06 -20.30
N VAL A 133 6.69 -12.63 -19.10
CA VAL A 133 7.07 -14.02 -18.78
C VAL A 133 5.85 -14.96 -18.65
N ILE A 134 4.70 -14.47 -18.18
CA ILE A 134 3.55 -15.29 -17.80
C ILE A 134 2.37 -15.03 -18.75
N PRO A 135 1.67 -16.06 -19.23
CA PRO A 135 0.42 -15.90 -20.00
C PRO A 135 -0.65 -15.12 -19.22
N LEU A 136 -1.38 -14.22 -19.89
CA LEU A 136 -2.45 -13.43 -19.25
C LEU A 136 -3.59 -14.29 -18.67
N ASP A 137 -3.87 -15.47 -19.23
CA ASP A 137 -4.85 -16.41 -18.67
C ASP A 137 -4.44 -16.92 -17.27
N GLU A 138 -3.16 -16.86 -16.92
CA GLU A 138 -2.65 -17.20 -15.58
C GLU A 138 -2.53 -15.98 -14.65
N LEU A 139 -2.59 -14.76 -15.20
CA LEU A 139 -2.51 -13.49 -14.47
C LEU A 139 -3.86 -12.78 -14.29
N THR A 140 -4.97 -13.44 -14.61
CA THR A 140 -6.32 -12.86 -14.53
C THR A 140 -7.17 -13.53 -13.45
N GLY A 141 -8.19 -12.81 -12.97
CA GLY A 141 -9.05 -13.24 -11.87
C GLY A 141 -8.33 -13.27 -10.51
N GLU A 142 -8.75 -14.18 -9.63
CA GLU A 142 -8.22 -14.32 -8.26
C GLU A 142 -6.72 -14.67 -8.23
N LYS A 143 -6.22 -15.28 -9.30
CA LYS A 143 -4.80 -15.65 -9.46
C LYS A 143 -3.88 -14.44 -9.57
N SER A 144 -4.40 -13.28 -9.99
CA SER A 144 -3.63 -12.04 -10.13
C SER A 144 -2.97 -11.58 -8.81
N ALA A 145 -3.59 -11.90 -7.66
CA ALA A 145 -3.03 -11.59 -6.34
C ALA A 145 -1.70 -12.29 -6.06
N TYR A 146 -1.40 -13.39 -6.76
CA TYR A 146 -0.18 -14.19 -6.60
C TYR A 146 0.81 -14.02 -7.76
N ALA A 147 0.64 -13.00 -8.60
CA ALA A 147 1.40 -12.80 -9.84
C ALA A 147 2.93 -12.86 -9.64
N LEU A 148 3.46 -12.22 -8.60
CA LEU A 148 4.91 -12.23 -8.34
C LEU A 148 5.42 -13.59 -7.86
N ALA A 149 4.60 -14.37 -7.15
CA ALA A 149 4.95 -15.73 -6.76
C ALA A 149 4.97 -16.67 -7.97
N PHE A 150 4.01 -16.52 -8.89
CA PHE A 150 4.03 -17.26 -10.16
C PHE A 150 5.20 -16.85 -11.05
N LEU A 151 5.56 -15.56 -11.09
CA LEU A 151 6.76 -15.09 -11.77
C LEU A 151 8.00 -15.78 -11.20
N ALA A 152 8.14 -15.75 -9.88
CA ALA A 152 9.25 -16.39 -9.18
C ALA A 152 9.36 -17.89 -9.46
N GLU A 153 8.23 -18.61 -9.43
CA GLU A 153 8.17 -20.03 -9.76
C GLU A 153 8.60 -20.29 -11.20
N ARG A 154 8.16 -19.45 -12.14
CA ARG A 154 8.45 -19.60 -13.56
C ARG A 154 9.92 -19.33 -13.89
N VAL A 155 10.53 -18.32 -13.28
CA VAL A 155 11.88 -17.86 -13.64
C VAL A 155 13.00 -18.57 -12.86
N ALA A 156 12.72 -19.03 -11.63
CA ALA A 156 13.75 -19.61 -10.76
C ALA A 156 13.26 -20.80 -9.91
N GLY A 157 12.03 -21.27 -10.13
CA GLY A 157 11.49 -22.46 -9.47
C GLY A 157 10.88 -22.23 -8.09
N PRO A 158 10.47 -23.32 -7.41
CA PRO A 158 9.63 -23.26 -6.21
C PRO A 158 10.32 -22.60 -5.02
N PHE A 159 11.66 -22.62 -4.95
CA PHE A 159 12.39 -21.97 -3.86
C PHE A 159 12.20 -20.45 -3.88
N LEU A 160 12.35 -19.81 -5.04
CA LEU A 160 12.16 -18.35 -5.13
C LEU A 160 10.70 -17.96 -4.91
N ARG A 161 9.76 -18.80 -5.39
CA ARG A 161 8.32 -18.63 -5.08
C ARG A 161 8.07 -18.59 -3.59
N ASP A 162 8.61 -19.56 -2.84
CA ASP A 162 8.38 -19.65 -1.40
C ASP A 162 9.03 -18.45 -0.67
N VAL A 163 10.21 -18.00 -1.11
CA VAL A 163 10.84 -16.77 -0.60
C VAL A 163 9.96 -15.54 -0.83
N VAL A 164 9.42 -15.37 -2.04
CA VAL A 164 8.53 -14.25 -2.38
C VAL A 164 7.22 -14.31 -1.58
N ALA A 165 6.66 -15.51 -1.38
CA ALA A 165 5.46 -15.69 -0.57
C ALA A 165 5.70 -15.36 0.91
N ILE A 166 6.84 -15.77 1.47
CA ILE A 166 7.23 -15.45 2.86
C ILE A 166 7.47 -13.94 3.00
N ASP A 167 8.17 -13.33 2.05
CA ASP A 167 8.38 -11.88 2.02
C ASP A 167 7.06 -11.10 2.00
N ALA A 168 6.14 -11.47 1.10
CA ALA A 168 4.81 -10.88 1.03
C ALA A 168 4.05 -11.02 2.36
N LEU A 169 4.10 -12.19 3.00
CA LEU A 169 3.48 -12.41 4.31
C LEU A 169 4.08 -11.49 5.39
N LEU A 170 5.41 -11.37 5.46
CA LEU A 170 6.09 -10.54 6.45
C LEU A 170 5.78 -9.04 6.26
N VAL A 171 5.80 -8.55 5.02
CA VAL A 171 5.50 -7.14 4.71
C VAL A 171 4.03 -6.82 4.98
N LEU A 172 3.10 -7.69 4.58
CA LEU A 172 1.67 -7.51 4.85
C LEU A 172 1.37 -7.56 6.36
N ALA A 173 2.00 -8.49 7.09
CA ALA A 173 1.89 -8.55 8.55
C ALA A 173 2.45 -7.29 9.22
N GLY A 174 3.57 -6.76 8.73
CA GLY A 174 4.10 -5.46 9.16
C GLY A 174 3.11 -4.33 8.94
N SER A 175 2.46 -4.28 7.77
CA SER A 175 1.43 -3.29 7.46
C SER A 175 0.22 -3.35 8.39
N VAL A 176 -0.17 -4.55 8.86
CA VAL A 176 -1.24 -4.71 9.85
C VAL A 176 -0.83 -4.04 11.17
N LEU A 177 0.38 -4.29 11.65
CA LEU A 177 0.91 -3.63 12.85
C LEU A 177 0.95 -2.10 12.68
N THR A 178 1.46 -1.60 11.55
CA THR A 178 1.48 -0.16 11.24
C THR A 178 0.08 0.46 11.27
N SER A 179 -0.92 -0.27 10.78
CA SER A 179 -2.31 0.18 10.81
C SER A 179 -2.85 0.30 12.24
N TYR A 180 -2.54 -0.67 13.12
CA TYR A 180 -2.90 -0.56 14.54
C TYR A 180 -2.26 0.65 15.21
N VAL A 181 -0.95 0.87 14.99
CA VAL A 181 -0.23 2.03 15.55
C VAL A 181 -0.83 3.34 15.03
N GLY A 182 -1.11 3.42 13.73
CA GLY A 182 -1.72 4.59 13.10
C GLY A 182 -3.11 4.91 13.65
N VAL A 183 -3.99 3.92 13.75
CA VAL A 183 -5.36 4.11 14.28
C VAL A 183 -5.35 4.49 15.75
N VAL A 184 -4.47 3.88 16.55
CA VAL A 184 -4.26 4.27 17.94
C VAL A 184 -3.88 5.75 18.03
N GLY A 185 -2.83 6.18 17.32
CA GLY A 185 -2.38 7.57 17.32
C GLY A 185 -3.47 8.56 16.89
N LEU A 186 -4.22 8.22 15.84
CA LEU A 186 -5.30 9.05 15.32
C LEU A 186 -6.46 9.17 16.31
N PHE A 187 -6.94 8.06 16.87
CA PHE A 187 -8.06 8.07 17.81
C PHE A 187 -7.71 8.81 19.11
N GLN A 188 -6.48 8.65 19.62
CA GLN A 188 -6.03 9.42 20.79
C GLN A 188 -6.06 10.93 20.52
N ARG A 189 -5.57 11.37 19.35
CA ARG A 189 -5.60 12.79 18.95
C ARG A 189 -7.03 13.30 18.81
N MET A 190 -7.89 12.58 18.08
CA MET A 190 -9.28 12.98 17.86
C MET A 190 -10.10 13.00 19.15
N ALA A 191 -9.85 12.08 20.09
CA ALA A 191 -10.51 12.09 21.40
C ALA A 191 -10.00 13.24 22.27
N GLY A 192 -8.69 13.56 22.22
CA GLY A 192 -8.12 14.76 22.85
C GLY A 192 -8.72 16.06 22.31
N ASP A 193 -8.95 16.14 21.00
CA ASP A 193 -9.62 17.25 20.31
C ASP A 193 -11.14 17.24 20.49
N ARG A 194 -11.69 16.29 21.27
CA ARG A 194 -13.14 16.10 21.51
C ARG A 194 -13.97 15.86 20.25
N CYS A 195 -13.33 15.39 19.18
CA CYS A 195 -14.02 14.90 17.97
C CYS A 195 -14.56 13.48 18.15
N LEU A 196 -13.95 12.69 19.04
CA LEU A 196 -14.40 11.36 19.43
C LEU A 196 -14.74 11.30 20.94
N PRO A 197 -15.56 10.33 21.36
CA PRO A 197 -15.83 10.07 22.78
C PRO A 197 -14.55 9.82 23.60
N GLU A 198 -14.53 10.32 24.84
CA GLU A 198 -13.36 10.28 25.73
C GLU A 198 -12.91 8.86 26.09
N PHE A 199 -13.82 7.88 26.10
CA PHE A 199 -13.48 6.49 26.44
C PHE A 199 -12.44 5.88 25.46
N PHE A 200 -12.30 6.41 24.24
CA PHE A 200 -11.23 5.96 23.32
C PHE A 200 -9.83 6.30 23.82
N SER A 201 -9.71 7.32 24.69
CA SER A 201 -8.47 7.70 25.38
C SER A 201 -8.19 6.89 26.64
N GLU A 202 -9.12 6.03 27.08
CA GLU A 202 -8.92 5.22 28.28
C GLU A 202 -7.87 4.12 28.05
N THR A 203 -6.84 4.14 28.90
CA THR A 203 -5.75 3.18 28.88
C THR A 203 -5.99 2.04 29.85
N ASN A 204 -5.57 0.82 29.49
CA ASN A 204 -5.62 -0.31 30.43
C ASN A 204 -4.64 -0.12 31.59
N SER A 205 -4.93 -0.75 32.74
CA SER A 205 -4.09 -0.64 33.94
C SER A 205 -2.77 -1.40 33.86
N TRP A 206 -2.65 -2.39 32.97
CA TRP A 206 -1.50 -3.27 32.91
C TRP A 206 -0.32 -2.70 32.11
N ARG A 207 -0.61 -2.13 30.94
CA ARG A 207 0.41 -1.64 29.99
C ARG A 207 0.19 -0.18 29.56
N ASN A 208 -0.84 0.48 30.07
CA ASN A 208 -1.24 1.83 29.70
C ASN A 208 -1.50 2.01 28.19
N THR A 209 -2.04 0.99 27.53
CA THR A 209 -2.41 1.05 26.11
C THR A 209 -3.90 1.34 25.93
N PRO A 210 -4.31 2.09 24.89
CA PRO A 210 -5.71 2.45 24.64
C PRO A 210 -6.52 1.26 24.09
N HIS A 211 -6.92 0.39 25.00
CA HIS A 211 -7.51 -0.91 24.71
C HIS A 211 -8.83 -0.85 23.94
N TYR A 212 -9.70 0.14 24.19
CA TYR A 212 -10.94 0.29 23.43
C TYR A 212 -10.70 0.59 21.96
N THR A 213 -9.72 1.45 21.66
CA THR A 213 -9.35 1.76 20.27
C THR A 213 -8.86 0.49 19.55
N ILE A 214 -7.99 -0.28 20.19
CA ILE A 214 -7.44 -1.52 19.63
C ILE A 214 -8.55 -2.55 19.38
N LEU A 215 -9.45 -2.76 20.35
CA LEU A 215 -10.53 -3.73 20.26
C LEU A 215 -11.59 -3.32 19.22
N VAL A 216 -11.95 -2.04 19.14
CA VAL A 216 -12.89 -1.54 18.12
C VAL A 216 -12.29 -1.69 16.73
N PHE A 217 -11.01 -1.34 16.54
CA PHE A 217 -10.34 -1.53 15.25
C PHE A 217 -10.29 -3.01 14.86
N PHE A 218 -9.93 -3.91 15.78
CA PHE A 218 -9.99 -5.35 15.56
C PHE A 218 -11.40 -5.84 15.18
N ALA A 219 -12.43 -5.36 15.88
CA ALA A 219 -13.82 -5.73 15.61
C ALA A 219 -14.28 -5.26 14.22
N VAL A 220 -13.95 -4.03 13.84
CA VAL A 220 -14.30 -3.47 12.52
C VAL A 220 -13.59 -4.24 11.41
N CYS A 221 -12.27 -4.46 11.51
CA CYS A 221 -11.52 -5.23 10.52
C CYS A 221 -12.04 -6.68 10.40
N SER A 222 -12.27 -7.34 11.54
CA SER A 222 -12.80 -8.71 11.55
C SER A 222 -14.21 -8.76 10.96
N SER A 223 -15.07 -7.77 11.25
CA SER A 223 -16.40 -7.71 10.64
C SER A 223 -16.34 -7.55 9.13
N MET A 224 -15.39 -6.78 8.60
CA MET A 224 -15.20 -6.64 7.16
C MET A 224 -14.78 -7.98 6.54
N CYS A 225 -13.85 -8.71 7.17
CA CYS A 225 -13.43 -10.03 6.69
C CYS A 225 -14.62 -11.02 6.61
N VAL A 226 -15.50 -11.02 7.61
CA VAL A 226 -16.69 -11.90 7.64
C VAL A 226 -17.75 -11.45 6.63
N MET A 227 -18.05 -10.16 6.56
CA MET A 227 -19.09 -9.63 5.66
C MET A 227 -18.75 -9.78 4.19
N LEU A 228 -17.45 -9.78 3.85
CA LEU A 228 -16.95 -9.90 2.49
C LEU A 228 -16.57 -11.34 2.12
N ASP A 229 -16.72 -12.30 3.04
CA ASP A 229 -16.33 -13.71 2.88
C ASP A 229 -14.91 -13.90 2.32
N GLY A 230 -13.99 -13.00 2.69
CA GLY A 230 -12.61 -13.01 2.19
C GLY A 230 -12.45 -12.62 0.72
N ASP A 231 -13.46 -12.03 0.07
CA ASP A 231 -13.36 -11.50 -1.29
C ASP A 231 -12.43 -10.28 -1.33
N ILE A 232 -11.19 -10.54 -1.73
CA ILE A 232 -10.13 -9.53 -1.89
C ILE A 232 -10.45 -8.50 -2.98
N THR A 233 -11.25 -8.87 -3.99
CA THR A 233 -11.62 -7.97 -5.09
C THR A 233 -12.57 -6.90 -4.58
N LEU A 234 -13.62 -7.30 -3.85
CA LEU A 234 -14.56 -6.38 -3.26
C LEU A 234 -13.91 -5.52 -2.17
N LEU A 235 -13.07 -6.11 -1.32
CA LEU A 235 -12.32 -5.38 -0.29
C LEU A 235 -11.40 -4.31 -0.91
N SER A 236 -10.68 -4.67 -1.96
CA SER A 236 -9.81 -3.78 -2.74
C SER A 236 -10.58 -2.62 -3.38
N ALA A 237 -11.78 -2.89 -3.90
CA ALA A 237 -12.65 -1.86 -4.47
C ALA A 237 -13.15 -0.87 -3.40
N ILE A 238 -13.60 -1.35 -2.24
CA ILE A 238 -14.03 -0.52 -1.11
C ILE A 238 -12.88 0.35 -0.61
N TYR A 239 -11.69 -0.24 -0.47
CA TYR A 239 -10.48 0.49 -0.09
C TYR A 239 -10.16 1.59 -1.11
N SER A 240 -10.16 1.27 -2.42
CA SER A 240 -9.85 2.22 -3.49
C SER A 240 -10.76 3.45 -3.47
N ILE A 241 -12.07 3.24 -3.31
CA ILE A 241 -13.06 4.33 -3.23
C ILE A 241 -12.83 5.19 -1.99
N SER A 242 -12.64 4.55 -0.84
CA SER A 242 -12.42 5.24 0.44
C SER A 242 -11.13 6.05 0.41
N PHE A 243 -10.05 5.47 -0.09
CA PHE A 243 -8.76 6.11 -0.25
C PHE A 243 -8.84 7.33 -1.17
N LEU A 244 -9.45 7.18 -2.35
CA LEU A 244 -9.60 8.28 -3.31
C LEU A 244 -10.41 9.44 -2.71
N LEU A 245 -11.49 9.13 -1.98
CA LEU A 245 -12.31 10.15 -1.33
C LEU A 245 -11.52 10.91 -0.25
N VAL A 246 -10.79 10.19 0.61
CA VAL A 246 -9.95 10.80 1.65
C VAL A 246 -8.84 11.65 1.04
N MET A 247 -8.15 11.17 0.01
CA MET A 247 -7.13 11.94 -0.72
C MET A 247 -7.73 13.18 -1.40
N GLY A 248 -8.94 13.07 -1.94
CA GLY A 248 -9.70 14.20 -2.46
C GLY A 248 -10.01 15.25 -1.38
N LEU A 249 -10.42 14.81 -0.19
CA LEU A 249 -10.65 15.70 0.96
C LEU A 249 -9.37 16.39 1.43
N PHE A 250 -8.22 15.70 1.43
CA PHE A 250 -6.92 16.33 1.73
C PHE A 250 -6.56 17.42 0.71
N ALA A 251 -6.69 17.12 -0.58
CA ALA A 251 -6.42 18.09 -1.65
C ALA A 251 -7.37 19.31 -1.56
N PHE A 252 -8.66 19.04 -1.36
CA PHE A 252 -9.67 20.07 -1.18
C PHE A 252 -9.39 20.93 0.06
N GLY A 253 -9.10 20.31 1.21
CA GLY A 253 -8.77 21.00 2.46
C GLY A 253 -7.54 21.89 2.32
N GLY A 254 -6.50 21.40 1.63
CA GLY A 254 -5.31 22.19 1.31
C GLY A 254 -5.61 23.40 0.43
N LEU A 255 -6.45 23.24 -0.59
CA LEU A 255 -6.89 24.36 -1.44
C LEU A 255 -7.77 25.36 -0.68
N TRP A 256 -8.72 24.84 0.12
CA TRP A 256 -9.61 25.64 0.95
C TRP A 256 -8.84 26.50 1.95
N LEU A 257 -7.80 25.95 2.59
CA LEU A 257 -6.90 26.69 3.48
C LEU A 257 -6.09 27.76 2.73
N LYS A 258 -5.66 27.49 1.49
CA LYS A 258 -4.96 28.51 0.67
C LYS A 258 -5.84 29.70 0.34
N ILE A 259 -7.12 29.45 0.02
CA ILE A 259 -8.08 30.49 -0.33
C ILE A 259 -8.52 31.28 0.90
N ASN A 260 -8.93 30.61 1.97
CA ASN A 260 -9.56 31.26 3.13
C ASN A 260 -8.57 31.75 4.20
N ARG A 261 -7.35 31.20 4.23
CA ARG A 261 -6.30 31.56 5.21
C ARG A 261 -4.97 31.85 4.50
N PRO A 262 -4.89 32.88 3.65
CA PRO A 262 -3.71 33.15 2.85
C PRO A 262 -2.48 33.55 3.67
N THR A 263 -2.67 34.14 4.85
CA THR A 263 -1.63 34.68 5.74
C THR A 263 -0.95 33.65 6.64
N LEU A 264 -1.41 32.39 6.65
CA LEU A 264 -0.75 31.34 7.44
C LEU A 264 0.69 31.13 6.94
N PRO A 265 1.68 31.10 7.85
CA PRO A 265 3.06 30.85 7.46
C PRO A 265 3.20 29.44 6.88
N ARG A 266 3.82 29.33 5.70
CA ARG A 266 4.05 28.05 5.01
C ARG A 266 5.54 27.85 4.82
N VAL A 267 6.07 26.78 5.42
CA VAL A 267 7.48 26.39 5.24
C VAL A 267 7.72 25.85 3.83
N ILE A 268 6.72 25.18 3.25
CA ILE A 268 6.76 24.62 1.89
C ILE A 268 5.61 25.22 1.09
N ASN A 269 5.94 25.89 -0.01
CA ASN A 269 4.96 26.42 -0.95
C ASN A 269 4.89 25.53 -2.19
N ALA A 270 3.88 24.65 -2.25
CA ALA A 270 3.55 23.98 -3.50
C ALA A 270 2.92 24.99 -4.48
N HIS A 271 3.57 25.19 -5.62
CA HIS A 271 3.18 26.18 -6.63
C HIS A 271 1.74 25.90 -7.12
N PRO A 272 0.82 26.88 -7.14
CA PRO A 272 -0.58 26.65 -7.52
C PRO A 272 -0.75 26.16 -8.98
N ALA A 273 0.25 26.39 -9.85
CA ALA A 273 0.24 25.84 -11.21
C ALA A 273 0.23 24.31 -11.28
N LEU A 274 0.57 23.58 -10.20
CA LEU A 274 0.46 22.11 -10.17
C LEU A 274 -0.99 21.60 -10.31
N PHE A 275 -2.01 22.41 -9.96
CA PHE A 275 -3.42 22.06 -10.16
C PHE A 275 -4.05 22.74 -11.39
N VAL A 276 -3.48 23.83 -11.90
CA VAL A 276 -4.11 24.69 -12.92
C VAL A 276 -3.59 24.39 -14.34
N ARG A 277 -2.55 23.56 -14.50
CA ARG A 277 -1.90 23.31 -15.80
C ARG A 277 -2.68 22.42 -16.78
N HIS A 278 -4.00 22.29 -16.62
CA HIS A 278 -4.87 21.69 -17.64
C HIS A 278 -5.92 22.64 -18.23
N SER A 279 -5.98 23.92 -17.84
CA SER A 279 -6.94 24.87 -18.44
C SER A 279 -6.34 26.08 -19.15
N PHE A 280 -5.07 26.46 -18.92
CA PHE A 280 -4.46 27.56 -19.67
C PHE A 280 -3.01 27.24 -20.02
N GLY A 281 -2.77 27.08 -21.33
CA GLY A 281 -1.45 26.79 -21.88
C GLY A 281 -0.48 27.94 -21.65
N PHE A 282 0.68 27.65 -21.06
CA PHE A 282 1.98 28.15 -21.53
C PHE A 282 3.17 27.38 -20.93
N LYS A 283 4.28 27.48 -21.66
CA LYS A 283 5.55 26.76 -21.54
C LYS A 283 6.32 27.13 -20.27
N GLY A 284 6.95 26.13 -19.66
CA GLY A 284 7.86 26.28 -18.53
C GLY A 284 8.02 24.96 -17.81
N ALA A 285 9.19 24.33 -17.93
CA ALA A 285 9.52 23.09 -17.25
C ALA A 285 9.39 23.27 -15.73
N VAL A 286 8.75 22.33 -15.05
CA VAL A 286 8.77 22.24 -13.59
C VAL A 286 9.20 20.82 -13.25
N PHE A 287 10.38 20.73 -12.64
CA PHE A 287 10.92 19.52 -12.04
C PHE A 287 10.19 19.25 -10.71
N LEU A 288 10.01 17.96 -10.44
CA LEU A 288 9.54 17.36 -9.19
C LEU A 288 10.43 17.70 -7.99
#